data_AF-A0AA35KUD5-F1
#
_entry.id   AF-A0AA35KUD5-F1
#
_cell.length_a   1.000
_cell.length_b   1.000
_cell.length_c   1.000
_cell.angle_alpha   90.00
_cell.angle_beta   90.00
_cell.angle_gamma   90.00
#
_symmetry.space_group_name_H-M   'P 1'
#
loop_
_entity.id
_entity.type
_entity.pdbx_description
1 polymer ?
#
loop_
_entity_poly.entity_id
_entity_poly.type
_entity_poly.pdbx_seq_one_letter_code
_entity_poly.pdbx_strand_id
1 'polypeptide(L)'
;MCFRELGDLVKFWITINEPNRLSDIYNSGSNHTYQAAHNLLIAHASAWHVYDKQYRSMQHGQISLSLHSDWAEPANPFVDTHWEAAERFLQFEIAWFSDPIFKTGDYPAAMREYLDYKNSRGLSSSSLPYFTKEEKELVRGAADFYALNHFTTRFVNHESKNGSRYDFDQDVQFLQDITCLNSPSRSAVVPAGLRKILNWIRKRYGDLNIYITANGIDDQSLIDDGLRKYYIEKYVQEALKAYHIDKVNVRGYFAFKLADEKSKPRLGFFTHEAKAKASVPFYNRLISHNGFLLETANNICDQPEEEATCMFCLLLVQKKPLVFFGCCLCSTLILLLSIIVFHKRKRRKWYWSKNMEYMCVPVKSRHREVLHQI
;
A
#
# COMPACT_ATOMS: atom_id res chain seq x y z
N MET A 1 9.77 -16.23 -8.12
CA MET A 1 9.90 -17.32 -7.13
C MET A 1 9.04 -17.02 -5.90
N CYS A 2 9.33 -16.00 -5.10
CA CYS A 2 8.60 -15.73 -3.84
C CYS A 2 7.07 -15.63 -4.00
N PHE A 3 6.56 -14.92 -5.02
CA PHE A 3 5.11 -14.85 -5.28
C PHE A 3 4.49 -16.22 -5.54
N ARG A 4 5.19 -17.10 -6.27
CA ARG A 4 4.72 -18.45 -6.57
C ARG A 4 4.70 -19.33 -5.32
N GLU A 5 5.76 -19.30 -4.52
CA GLU A 5 5.90 -20.21 -3.38
C GLU A 5 5.10 -19.79 -2.14
N LEU A 6 4.83 -18.48 -1.97
CA LEU A 6 4.26 -17.95 -0.72
C LEU A 6 2.97 -17.13 -0.93
N GLY A 7 2.64 -16.72 -2.16
CA GLY A 7 1.55 -15.78 -2.42
C GLY A 7 0.13 -16.33 -2.18
N ASP A 8 0.01 -17.64 -1.99
CA ASP A 8 -1.22 -18.26 -1.52
C ASP A 8 -1.54 -17.81 -0.08
N LEU A 9 -0.50 -17.59 0.73
CA LEU A 9 -0.59 -17.15 2.14
C LEU A 9 -0.33 -15.64 2.31
N VAL A 10 0.66 -15.10 1.60
CA VAL A 10 1.12 -13.71 1.77
C VAL A 10 0.31 -12.77 0.87
N LYS A 11 -0.40 -11.84 1.50
CA LYS A 11 -1.27 -10.86 0.82
C LYS A 11 -0.76 -9.42 0.84
N PHE A 12 0.31 -9.15 1.58
CA PHE A 12 0.97 -7.85 1.62
C PHE A 12 2.46 -8.03 1.34
N TRP A 13 2.94 -7.36 0.30
CA TRP A 13 4.31 -7.47 -0.18
C TRP A 13 5.00 -6.11 -0.15
N ILE A 14 6.24 -6.11 0.35
CA ILE A 14 7.19 -5.00 0.20
C ILE A 14 8.33 -5.52 -0.65
N THR A 15 8.61 -4.90 -1.79
CA THR A 15 9.71 -5.31 -2.68
C THR A 15 11.06 -4.98 -2.06
N ILE A 16 11.21 -3.76 -1.57
CA ILE A 16 12.47 -3.19 -1.07
C ILE A 16 12.14 -2.32 0.14
N ASN A 17 12.90 -2.49 1.22
CA ASN A 17 12.78 -1.68 2.43
C ASN A 17 13.87 -0.61 2.44
N GLU A 18 13.45 0.66 2.56
CA GLU A 18 14.30 1.85 2.67
C GLU A 18 15.34 2.00 1.55
N PRO A 19 14.99 1.87 0.26
CA PRO A 19 15.95 2.10 -0.82
C PRO A 19 16.45 3.54 -0.83
N ASN A 20 15.75 4.50 -0.24
CA ASN A 20 16.23 5.88 -0.12
C ASN A 20 17.32 6.08 0.97
N ARG A 21 17.73 5.02 1.68
CA ARG A 21 18.90 5.02 2.57
C ARG A 21 20.18 4.45 1.91
N LEU A 22 20.18 4.22 0.60
CA LEU A 22 21.33 3.69 -0.17
C LEU A 22 22.63 4.48 0.00
N SER A 23 22.54 5.79 0.27
CA SER A 23 23.70 6.65 0.47
C SER A 23 24.55 6.20 1.66
N ASP A 24 23.98 5.45 2.60
CA ASP A 24 24.73 4.88 3.74
C ASP A 24 25.69 3.77 3.29
N ILE A 25 25.47 3.18 2.11
CA ILE A 25 26.26 2.08 1.53
C ILE A 25 27.09 2.57 0.33
N TYR A 26 26.49 3.36 -0.56
CA TYR A 26 27.12 3.90 -1.78
C TYR A 26 27.64 5.32 -1.58
N ASN A 27 28.48 5.55 -0.57
CA ASN A 27 28.95 6.90 -0.21
C ASN A 27 30.16 7.42 -1.00
N SER A 28 30.72 6.60 -1.90
CA SER A 28 31.95 6.92 -2.65
C SER A 28 31.75 7.96 -3.75
N GLY A 29 30.50 8.22 -4.15
CA GLY A 29 30.14 9.26 -5.11
C GLY A 29 28.63 9.29 -5.36
N SER A 30 28.08 10.50 -5.46
CA SER A 30 26.65 10.75 -5.70
C SER A 30 26.14 10.10 -6.98
N ASN A 31 26.93 10.10 -8.06
CA ASN A 31 26.54 9.48 -9.35
C ASN A 31 26.28 7.97 -9.20
N HIS A 32 27.09 7.26 -8.41
CA HIS A 32 26.85 5.85 -8.10
C HIS A 32 25.60 5.68 -7.24
N THR A 33 25.36 6.59 -6.29
CA THR A 33 24.13 6.59 -5.48
C THR A 33 22.90 6.75 -6.38
N TYR A 34 22.90 7.73 -7.29
CA TYR A 34 21.78 8.01 -8.19
C TYR A 34 21.56 6.87 -9.19
N GLN A 35 22.62 6.28 -9.74
CA GLN A 35 22.50 5.13 -10.63
C GLN A 35 21.95 3.89 -9.91
N ALA A 36 22.39 3.63 -8.68
CA ALA A 36 21.88 2.53 -7.87
C ALA A 36 20.39 2.72 -7.56
N ALA A 37 19.98 3.93 -7.16
CA ALA A 37 18.58 4.25 -6.93
C ALA A 37 17.72 4.10 -8.18
N HIS A 38 18.23 4.53 -9.34
CA HIS A 38 17.57 4.33 -10.63
C HIS A 38 17.30 2.84 -10.89
N ASN A 39 18.33 2.00 -10.77
CA ASN A 39 18.19 0.56 -10.96
C ASN A 39 17.20 -0.08 -9.96
N LEU A 40 17.15 0.42 -8.72
CA LEU A 40 16.21 -0.07 -7.71
C LEU A 40 14.77 0.32 -8.00
N LEU A 41 14.52 1.50 -8.57
CA LEU A 41 13.19 1.90 -9.07
C LEU A 41 12.75 0.98 -10.20
N ILE A 42 13.62 0.69 -11.17
CA ILE A 42 13.33 -0.25 -12.26
C ILE A 42 13.07 -1.66 -11.72
N ALA A 43 13.87 -2.12 -10.75
CA ALA A 43 13.70 -3.44 -10.13
C ALA A 43 12.37 -3.55 -9.36
N HIS A 44 12.01 -2.53 -8.57
CA HIS A 44 10.73 -2.45 -7.87
C HIS A 44 9.56 -2.51 -8.86
N ALA A 45 9.57 -1.65 -9.88
CA ALA A 45 8.50 -1.58 -10.86
C ALA A 45 8.38 -2.90 -11.65
N SER A 46 9.50 -3.49 -12.05
CA SER A 46 9.51 -4.79 -12.74
C SER A 46 8.88 -5.89 -11.87
N ALA A 47 9.20 -5.94 -10.58
CA ALA A 47 8.60 -6.91 -9.65
C ALA A 47 7.10 -6.66 -9.46
N TRP A 48 6.68 -5.40 -9.36
CA TRP A 48 5.26 -5.02 -9.29
C TRP A 48 4.50 -5.47 -10.54
N HIS A 49 5.03 -5.22 -11.75
CA HIS A 49 4.41 -5.64 -13.01
C HIS A 49 4.35 -7.16 -13.16
N VAL A 50 5.34 -7.90 -12.66
CA VAL A 50 5.28 -9.38 -12.60
C VAL A 50 4.14 -9.83 -11.70
N TYR A 51 4.00 -9.23 -10.51
CA TYR A 51 2.90 -9.55 -9.59
C TYR A 51 1.54 -9.26 -10.23
N ASP A 52 1.39 -8.06 -10.79
CA ASP A 52 0.16 -7.57 -11.41
C ASP A 52 -0.31 -8.49 -12.55
N LYS A 53 0.59 -8.82 -13.47
CA LYS A 53 0.26 -9.61 -14.67
C LYS A 53 0.04 -11.09 -14.39
N GLN A 54 0.78 -11.68 -13.45
CA GLN A 54 0.84 -13.14 -13.31
C GLN A 54 0.19 -13.68 -12.04
N TYR A 55 0.06 -12.89 -10.97
CA TYR A 55 -0.30 -13.41 -9.65
C TYR A 55 -1.51 -12.71 -9.03
N ARG A 56 -1.73 -11.42 -9.31
CA ARG A 56 -2.76 -10.60 -8.65
C ARG A 56 -4.17 -11.19 -8.77
N SER A 57 -4.53 -11.71 -9.95
CA SER A 57 -5.87 -12.27 -10.21
C SER A 57 -6.18 -13.54 -9.41
N MET A 58 -5.16 -14.30 -9.01
CA MET A 58 -5.30 -15.53 -8.24
C MET A 58 -5.07 -15.31 -6.74
N GLN A 59 -4.15 -14.41 -6.39
CA GLN A 59 -3.69 -14.24 -5.02
C GLN A 59 -4.39 -13.11 -4.29
N HIS A 60 -4.93 -12.12 -5.00
CA HIS A 60 -5.65 -10.97 -4.46
C HIS A 60 -4.88 -10.19 -3.37
N GLY A 61 -3.54 -10.19 -3.45
CA GLY A 61 -2.70 -9.41 -2.56
C GLY A 61 -2.37 -8.03 -3.10
N GLN A 62 -1.63 -7.28 -2.29
CA GLN A 62 -1.14 -5.94 -2.57
C GLN A 62 0.39 -5.90 -2.45
N ILE A 63 1.01 -5.05 -3.26
CA ILE A 63 2.46 -4.90 -3.36
C ILE A 63 2.86 -3.42 -3.43
N SER A 64 3.92 -3.08 -2.69
CA SER A 64 4.54 -1.75 -2.69
C SER A 64 6.02 -1.84 -2.34
N LEU A 65 6.64 -0.71 -2.04
CA LEU A 65 7.94 -0.56 -1.41
C LEU A 65 7.80 0.26 -0.12
N SER A 66 8.73 0.10 0.83
CA SER A 66 8.73 0.90 2.05
C SER A 66 9.83 1.96 1.98
N LEU A 67 9.48 3.22 2.22
CA LEU A 67 10.41 4.34 2.18
C LEU A 67 10.73 4.82 3.59
N HIS A 68 12.01 5.10 3.87
CA HIS A 68 12.37 5.87 5.05
C HIS A 68 11.79 7.28 4.92
N SER A 69 11.20 7.83 5.96
CA SER A 69 10.42 9.07 5.87
C SER A 69 10.48 9.83 7.19
N ASP A 70 11.68 10.26 7.57
CA ASP A 70 11.82 11.18 8.70
C ASP A 70 11.21 12.53 8.31
N TRP A 71 10.66 13.25 9.29
CA TRP A 71 10.19 14.61 9.05
C TRP A 71 11.35 15.60 9.16
N ALA A 72 11.27 16.76 8.52
CA ALA A 72 12.22 17.84 8.71
C ALA A 72 11.56 19.13 9.19
N GLU A 73 12.14 19.72 10.23
CA GLU A 73 11.80 21.05 10.73
C GLU A 73 12.97 22.01 10.48
N PRO A 74 12.71 23.30 10.23
CA PRO A 74 13.76 24.30 10.21
C PRO A 74 14.39 24.39 11.61
N ALA A 75 15.72 24.35 11.68
CA ALA A 75 16.42 24.48 12.95
C ALA A 75 16.24 25.87 13.59
N ASN A 76 15.97 26.88 12.77
CA ASN A 76 15.53 28.20 13.20
C ASN A 76 14.25 28.53 12.42
N PRO A 77 13.07 28.51 13.05
CA PRO A 77 11.80 28.73 12.35
C PRO A 77 11.62 30.17 11.87
N PHE A 78 12.51 31.09 12.26
CA PHE A 78 12.50 32.51 11.86
C PHE A 78 13.42 32.81 10.68
N VAL A 79 14.05 31.80 10.07
CA VAL A 79 14.98 31.95 8.94
C VAL A 79 14.46 31.18 7.73
N ASP A 80 14.14 31.89 6.65
CA ASP A 80 13.53 31.31 5.44
C ASP A 80 14.41 30.23 4.79
N THR A 81 15.72 30.42 4.77
CA THR A 81 16.65 29.43 4.19
C THR A 81 16.64 28.09 4.94
N HIS A 82 16.21 28.05 6.20
CA HIS A 82 16.05 26.81 6.96
C HIS A 82 14.75 26.10 6.56
N TRP A 83 13.69 26.85 6.24
CA TRP A 83 12.46 26.29 5.67
C TRP A 83 12.70 25.69 4.28
N GLU A 84 13.45 26.39 3.43
CA GLU A 84 13.87 25.87 2.13
C GLU A 84 14.73 24.61 2.26
N ALA A 85 15.63 24.56 3.25
CA ALA A 85 16.42 23.38 3.57
C ALA A 85 15.56 22.19 4.04
N ALA A 86 14.52 22.44 4.84
CA ALA A 86 13.58 21.42 5.27
C ALA A 86 12.80 20.82 4.09
N GLU A 87 12.24 21.64 3.19
CA GLU A 87 11.55 21.12 2.01
C GLU A 87 12.54 20.41 1.07
N ARG A 88 13.76 20.93 0.88
CA ARG A 88 14.79 20.28 0.06
C ARG A 88 15.18 18.91 0.62
N PHE A 89 15.31 18.78 1.95
CA PHE A 89 15.53 17.48 2.58
C PHE A 89 14.42 16.48 2.23
N LEU A 90 13.14 16.89 2.30
CA LEU A 90 12.01 16.01 1.94
C LEU A 90 12.02 15.63 0.45
N GLN A 91 12.45 16.54 -0.42
CA GLN A 91 12.59 16.24 -1.85
C GLN A 91 13.67 15.17 -2.11
N PHE A 92 14.82 15.27 -1.45
CA PHE A 92 15.93 14.34 -1.60
C PHE A 92 15.68 13.00 -0.87
N GLU A 93 15.06 13.01 0.31
CA GLU A 93 14.80 11.80 1.08
C GLU A 93 13.58 11.03 0.56
N ILE A 94 12.43 11.70 0.40
CA ILE A 94 11.14 11.03 0.22
C ILE A 94 10.66 11.14 -1.23
N ALA A 95 10.66 12.37 -1.78
CA ALA A 95 10.16 12.60 -3.14
C ALA A 95 11.03 11.90 -4.19
N TRP A 96 12.33 11.72 -3.92
CA TRP A 96 13.27 11.04 -4.82
C TRP A 96 12.78 9.69 -5.33
N PHE A 97 12.20 8.86 -4.46
CA PHE A 97 11.57 7.59 -4.84
C PHE A 97 10.05 7.72 -5.04
N SER A 98 9.40 8.64 -4.34
CA SER A 98 7.95 8.75 -4.35
C SER A 98 7.39 9.43 -5.60
N ASP A 99 8.04 10.45 -6.15
CA ASP A 99 7.55 11.14 -7.36
C ASP A 99 7.54 10.24 -8.60
N PRO A 100 8.59 9.43 -8.86
CA PRO A 100 8.56 8.45 -9.94
C PRO A 100 7.37 7.49 -9.82
N ILE A 101 7.07 7.01 -8.62
CA ILE A 101 6.06 5.96 -8.41
C ILE A 101 4.65 6.55 -8.33
N PHE A 102 4.44 7.57 -7.51
CA PHE A 102 3.10 8.03 -7.12
C PHE A 102 2.64 9.30 -7.84
N LYS A 103 3.47 9.91 -8.71
CA LYS A 103 3.14 11.21 -9.32
C LYS A 103 3.42 11.28 -10.82
N THR A 104 4.68 11.41 -11.22
CA THR A 104 5.04 11.84 -12.58
C THR A 104 5.66 10.73 -13.43
N GLY A 105 6.21 9.67 -12.83
CA GLY A 105 7.08 8.74 -13.53
C GLY A 105 8.54 9.20 -13.63
N ASP A 106 8.86 10.39 -13.12
CA ASP A 106 10.20 10.98 -13.18
C ASP A 106 10.63 11.49 -11.80
N TYR A 107 11.92 11.80 -11.65
CA TYR A 107 12.44 12.37 -10.41
C TYR A 107 11.84 13.75 -10.11
N PRO A 108 11.86 14.20 -8.85
CA PRO A 108 11.36 15.52 -8.48
C PRO A 108 12.08 16.64 -9.23
N ALA A 109 11.32 17.56 -9.82
CA ALA A 109 11.89 18.71 -10.53
C ALA A 109 12.83 19.54 -9.62
N ALA A 110 12.39 19.81 -8.39
CA ALA A 110 13.18 20.56 -7.40
C ALA A 110 14.54 19.90 -7.09
N MET A 111 14.61 18.57 -7.06
CA MET A 111 15.87 17.85 -6.85
C MET A 111 16.82 18.02 -8.04
N ARG A 112 16.30 17.86 -9.26
CA ARG A 112 17.07 18.01 -10.50
C ARG A 112 17.58 19.44 -10.68
N GLU A 113 16.69 20.42 -10.53
CA GLU A 113 17.02 21.85 -10.63
C GLU A 113 18.09 22.25 -9.61
N TYR A 114 18.05 21.73 -8.39
CA TYR A 114 19.06 22.01 -7.37
C TYR A 114 20.44 21.43 -7.73
N LEU A 115 20.49 20.21 -8.26
CA LEU A 115 21.72 19.59 -8.73
C LEU A 115 22.31 20.36 -9.92
N ASP A 116 21.47 20.74 -10.89
CA ASP A 116 21.88 21.53 -12.05
C ASP A 116 22.42 22.91 -11.63
N TYR A 117 21.78 23.55 -10.64
CA TYR A 117 22.28 24.77 -10.02
C TYR A 117 23.69 24.56 -9.44
N LYS A 118 23.92 23.53 -8.62
CA LYS A 118 25.24 23.26 -8.04
C LYS A 118 26.30 23.00 -9.11
N ASN A 119 25.96 22.23 -10.14
CA ASN A 119 26.85 21.96 -11.28
C ASN A 119 27.21 23.24 -12.03
N SER A 120 26.24 24.12 -12.30
CA SER A 120 26.47 25.41 -12.98
C SER A 120 27.43 26.34 -12.22
N ARG A 121 27.55 26.14 -10.90
CA ARG A 121 28.43 26.89 -10.01
C ARG A 121 29.77 26.19 -9.76
N GLY A 122 29.99 25.01 -10.34
CA GLY A 122 31.19 24.19 -10.12
C GLY A 122 31.30 23.63 -8.70
N LEU A 123 30.19 23.57 -7.95
CA LEU A 123 30.16 23.11 -6.55
C LEU A 123 30.00 21.59 -6.44
N SER A 124 29.46 20.96 -7.47
CA SER A 124 29.26 19.51 -7.60
C SER A 124 29.50 19.09 -9.05
N SER A 125 29.71 17.79 -9.25
CA SER A 125 29.72 17.11 -10.55
C SER A 125 28.68 15.98 -10.61
N SER A 126 27.72 16.04 -9.70
CA SER A 126 26.62 15.11 -9.56
C SER A 126 25.64 15.20 -10.73
N SER A 127 25.27 14.08 -11.33
CA SER A 127 24.28 14.01 -12.39
C SER A 127 23.20 13.01 -12.02
N LEU A 128 21.95 13.48 -12.03
CA LEU A 128 20.78 12.64 -11.81
C LEU A 128 20.37 12.01 -13.15
N PRO A 129 20.30 10.67 -13.27
CA PRO A 129 19.87 10.01 -14.49
C PRO A 129 18.51 10.50 -14.98
N TYR A 130 18.28 10.39 -16.28
CA TYR A 130 16.97 10.64 -16.90
C TYR A 130 16.28 9.32 -17.14
N PHE A 131 15.00 9.25 -16.79
CA PHE A 131 14.14 8.17 -17.25
C PHE A 131 13.83 8.32 -18.74
N THR A 132 14.01 7.24 -19.49
CA THR A 132 13.44 7.09 -20.84
C THR A 132 11.91 7.09 -20.77
N LYS A 133 11.24 7.26 -21.91
CA LYS A 133 9.78 7.27 -21.94
C LYS A 133 9.20 5.95 -21.42
N GLU A 134 9.82 4.85 -21.82
CA GLU A 134 9.45 3.49 -21.45
C GLU A 134 9.62 3.27 -19.94
N GLU A 135 10.70 3.77 -19.35
CA GLU A 135 10.91 3.64 -17.91
C GLU A 135 9.94 4.51 -17.10
N LYS A 136 9.61 5.73 -17.57
CA LYS A 136 8.58 6.57 -16.92
C LYS A 136 7.24 5.86 -16.86
N GLU A 137 6.86 5.21 -17.96
CA GLU A 137 5.63 4.41 -18.03
C GLU A 137 5.71 3.15 -17.15
N LEU A 138 6.89 2.54 -17.04
CA LEU A 138 7.11 1.37 -16.19
C LEU A 138 6.94 1.69 -14.70
N VAL A 139 7.56 2.77 -14.21
CA VAL A 139 7.61 3.09 -12.77
C VAL A 139 6.36 3.79 -12.26
N ARG A 140 5.69 4.58 -13.10
CA ARG A 140 4.52 5.35 -12.68
C ARG A 140 3.34 4.44 -12.35
N GLY A 141 2.86 4.55 -11.12
CA GLY A 141 1.73 3.77 -10.60
C GLY A 141 2.10 2.36 -10.14
N ALA A 142 3.39 2.00 -10.07
CA ALA A 142 3.85 0.67 -9.70
C ALA A 142 3.78 0.39 -8.18
N ALA A 143 2.72 0.80 -7.49
CA ALA A 143 2.50 0.55 -6.07
C ALA A 143 1.00 0.58 -5.71
N ASP A 144 0.57 -0.33 -4.84
CA ASP A 144 -0.85 -0.47 -4.46
C ASP A 144 -1.23 0.36 -3.22
N PHE A 145 -0.23 0.75 -2.43
CA PHE A 145 -0.36 1.55 -1.22
C PHE A 145 0.94 2.29 -0.95
N TYR A 146 0.91 3.32 -0.11
CA TYR A 146 2.10 4.04 0.33
C TYR A 146 2.60 3.44 1.64
N ALA A 147 3.82 2.91 1.68
CA ALA A 147 4.44 2.41 2.90
C ALA A 147 5.59 3.31 3.34
N LEU A 148 5.58 3.70 4.62
CA LEU A 148 6.58 4.58 5.19
C LEU A 148 7.13 4.03 6.51
N ASN A 149 8.43 4.21 6.68
CA ASN A 149 9.15 3.98 7.93
C ASN A 149 9.51 5.35 8.50
N HIS A 150 8.94 5.69 9.65
CA HIS A 150 9.16 6.99 10.28
C HIS A 150 9.68 6.79 11.68
N PHE A 151 10.76 7.48 12.07
CA PHE A 151 11.37 7.30 13.38
C PHE A 151 11.54 8.61 14.13
N THR A 152 11.92 9.70 13.46
CA THR A 152 12.24 10.97 14.10
C THR A 152 11.89 12.17 13.23
N THR A 153 12.00 13.35 13.82
CA THR A 153 12.12 14.61 13.10
C THR A 153 13.57 15.07 13.12
N ARG A 154 14.06 15.60 12.00
CA ARG A 154 15.38 16.20 11.83
C ARG A 154 15.24 17.72 11.87
N PHE A 155 16.10 18.39 12.63
CA PHE A 155 16.20 19.85 12.57
C PHE A 155 17.28 20.22 11.59
N VAL A 156 16.94 21.05 10.60
CA VAL A 156 17.83 21.33 9.47
C VAL A 156 18.05 22.81 9.23
N ASN A 157 19.26 23.16 8.83
CA ASN A 157 19.62 24.46 8.28
C ASN A 157 20.29 24.30 6.92
N HIS A 158 20.30 25.38 6.15
CA HIS A 158 21.06 25.43 4.91
C HIS A 158 22.56 25.56 5.24
N GLU A 159 23.37 24.67 4.66
CA GLU A 159 24.82 24.76 4.68
C GLU A 159 25.33 24.35 3.30
N SER A 160 25.94 25.29 2.57
CA SER A 160 26.55 25.03 1.27
C SER A 160 27.77 24.12 1.42
N LYS A 161 27.79 23.01 0.69
CA LYS A 161 28.86 22.00 0.74
C LYS A 161 29.44 21.77 -0.65
N ASN A 162 30.76 21.69 -0.74
CA ASN A 162 31.45 21.42 -1.99
C ASN A 162 31.81 19.93 -2.11
N GLY A 163 31.55 19.35 -3.27
CA GLY A 163 31.89 17.96 -3.59
C GLY A 163 30.68 17.13 -4.00
N SER A 164 30.95 16.02 -4.68
CA SER A 164 29.94 15.20 -5.36
C SER A 164 29.57 13.97 -4.52
N ARG A 165 29.16 14.21 -3.27
CA ARG A 165 28.55 13.19 -2.41
C ARG A 165 27.08 13.50 -2.25
N TYR A 166 26.26 12.45 -2.13
CA TYR A 166 24.81 12.61 -1.99
C TYR A 166 24.44 13.53 -0.81
N ASP A 167 25.11 13.38 0.34
CA ASP A 167 24.86 14.19 1.53
C ASP A 167 25.29 15.66 1.38
N PHE A 168 26.16 15.96 0.41
CA PHE A 168 26.60 17.30 0.08
C PHE A 168 25.68 17.95 -0.95
N ASP A 169 25.13 17.18 -1.88
CA ASP A 169 24.23 17.68 -2.92
C ASP A 169 22.96 18.33 -2.36
N GLN A 170 22.48 17.87 -1.21
CA GLN A 170 21.31 18.42 -0.53
C GLN A 170 21.58 19.74 0.21
N ASP A 171 22.83 20.18 0.43
CA ASP A 171 23.19 21.39 1.21
C ASP A 171 22.37 21.57 2.51
N VAL A 172 22.28 20.48 3.27
CA VAL A 172 21.56 20.40 4.53
C VAL A 172 22.55 20.03 5.63
N GLN A 173 22.48 20.73 6.75
CA GLN A 173 23.14 20.37 7.99
C GLN A 173 22.07 20.00 9.03
N PHE A 174 22.37 18.97 9.82
CA PHE A 174 21.49 18.47 10.87
C PHE A 174 21.92 19.01 12.21
N LEU A 175 20.96 19.52 12.96
CA LEU A 175 21.13 20.02 14.32
C LEU A 175 20.32 19.14 15.28
N GLN A 176 20.80 19.05 16.51
CA GLN A 176 20.08 18.38 17.59
C GLN A 176 19.41 19.42 18.47
N ASP A 177 18.09 19.34 18.60
CA ASP A 177 17.37 20.11 19.60
C ASP A 177 17.49 19.41 20.97
N ILE A 178 18.25 20.02 21.87
CA ILE A 178 18.49 19.52 23.22
C ILE A 178 17.25 19.60 24.13
N THR A 179 16.23 20.37 23.73
CA THR A 179 14.97 20.50 24.47
C THR A 179 14.04 19.32 24.21
N CYS A 180 14.25 18.60 23.10
CA CYS A 180 13.53 17.39 22.79
C CYS A 180 13.95 16.24 23.72
N LEU A 181 13.00 15.38 24.08
CA LEU A 181 13.33 14.08 24.67
C LEU A 181 14.12 13.27 23.63
N ASN A 182 15.26 12.71 24.02
CA ASN A 182 16.14 11.97 23.12
C ASN A 182 16.34 10.53 23.61
N SER A 183 16.46 9.62 22.66
CA SER A 183 16.88 8.25 22.90
C SER A 183 18.41 8.14 23.13
N PRO A 184 18.90 6.97 23.59
CA PRO A 184 20.32 6.70 23.75
C PRO A 184 21.14 6.90 22.47
N SER A 185 20.56 6.57 21.32
CA SER A 185 21.15 6.78 20.01
C SER A 185 20.96 8.21 19.47
N ARG A 186 20.52 9.15 20.31
CA ARG A 186 20.28 10.56 19.98
C ARG A 186 19.18 10.81 18.93
N SER A 187 18.25 9.86 18.76
CA SER A 187 17.03 10.09 17.99
C SER A 187 16.05 10.90 18.82
N ALA A 188 15.54 12.00 18.26
CA ALA A 188 14.61 12.90 18.93
C ALA A 188 13.18 12.35 18.91
N VAL A 189 12.50 12.43 20.05
CA VAL A 189 11.09 12.03 20.18
C VAL A 189 10.22 13.24 19.84
N VAL A 190 9.80 13.34 18.58
CA VAL A 190 8.98 14.45 18.07
C VAL A 190 7.71 13.88 17.40
N PRO A 191 6.70 13.47 18.20
CA PRO A 191 5.53 12.75 17.69
C PRO A 191 4.76 13.51 16.60
N ALA A 192 4.66 14.84 16.72
CA ALA A 192 3.98 15.68 15.75
C ALA A 192 4.59 15.58 14.34
N GLY A 193 5.86 15.18 14.23
CA GLY A 193 6.53 14.91 12.96
C GLY A 193 5.81 13.84 12.12
N LEU A 194 5.30 12.78 12.76
CA LEU A 194 4.56 11.72 12.07
C LEU A 194 3.29 12.28 11.40
N ARG A 195 2.52 13.08 12.14
CA ARG A 195 1.30 13.72 11.59
C ARG A 195 1.64 14.69 10.46
N LYS A 196 2.73 15.46 10.59
CA LYS A 196 3.18 16.38 9.53
C LYS A 196 3.58 15.64 8.26
N ILE A 197 4.38 14.57 8.37
CA ILE A 197 4.78 13.81 7.17
C ILE A 197 3.59 13.11 6.51
N LEU A 198 2.66 12.55 7.28
CA LEU A 198 1.42 11.97 6.74
C LEU A 198 0.61 12.99 5.94
N ASN A 199 0.50 14.23 6.43
CA ASN A 199 -0.19 15.31 5.71
C ASN A 199 0.60 15.78 4.48
N TRP A 200 1.93 15.85 4.56
CA TRP A 200 2.78 16.21 3.41
C TRP A 200 2.63 15.17 2.28
N ILE A 201 2.67 13.88 2.59
CA ILE A 201 2.45 12.78 1.64
C ILE A 201 1.08 12.92 0.99
N ARG A 202 0.02 13.08 1.79
CA ARG A 202 -1.34 13.25 1.25
C ARG A 202 -1.48 14.48 0.37
N LYS A 203 -0.93 15.62 0.79
CA LYS A 203 -0.97 16.86 0.00
C LYS A 203 -0.29 16.69 -1.35
N ARG A 204 0.78 15.90 -1.42
CA ARG A 204 1.59 15.72 -2.61
C ARG A 204 1.07 14.63 -3.56
N TYR A 205 0.59 13.52 -3.02
CA TYR A 205 0.25 12.31 -3.77
C TYR A 205 -1.25 11.96 -3.75
N GLY A 206 -2.07 12.77 -3.07
CA GLY A 206 -3.51 12.56 -2.97
C GLY A 206 -3.89 11.58 -1.86
N ASP A 207 -5.13 11.10 -1.92
CA ASP A 207 -5.71 10.22 -0.89
C ASP A 207 -5.31 8.75 -1.11
N LEU A 208 -4.06 8.43 -0.77
CA LEU A 208 -3.53 7.07 -0.85
C LEU A 208 -3.81 6.28 0.43
N ASN A 209 -3.99 4.96 0.31
CA ASN A 209 -3.90 4.07 1.47
C ASN A 209 -2.47 4.11 2.01
N ILE A 210 -2.28 4.55 3.26
CA ILE A 210 -0.96 4.67 3.88
C ILE A 210 -0.77 3.63 4.99
N TYR A 211 0.36 2.93 4.97
CA TYR A 211 0.79 2.03 6.03
C TYR A 211 2.08 2.54 6.66
N ILE A 212 2.09 2.68 7.98
CA ILE A 212 3.31 2.98 8.74
C ILE A 212 3.98 1.63 9.02
N THR A 213 4.93 1.24 8.18
CA THR A 213 5.55 -0.09 8.15
C THR A 213 6.69 -0.27 9.15
N ALA A 214 7.21 0.83 9.70
CA ALA A 214 8.10 0.81 10.86
C ALA A 214 8.01 2.14 11.64
N ASN A 215 7.80 2.05 12.95
CA ASN A 215 7.91 3.18 13.87
C ASN A 215 8.37 2.67 15.25
N GLY A 216 9.43 3.25 15.80
CA GLY A 216 10.01 2.74 17.04
C GLY A 216 11.18 3.58 17.56
N ILE A 217 11.64 3.23 18.76
CA ILE A 217 12.72 3.94 19.46
C ILE A 217 13.57 2.98 20.28
N ASP A 218 14.86 3.28 20.37
CA ASP A 218 15.77 2.57 21.25
C ASP A 218 15.63 3.05 22.70
N ASP A 219 15.76 2.13 23.65
CA ASP A 219 15.65 2.39 25.09
C ASP A 219 16.75 1.61 25.82
N GLN A 220 17.45 2.23 26.79
CA GLN A 220 18.50 1.54 27.56
C GLN A 220 17.90 0.48 28.49
N SER A 221 16.63 0.62 28.87
CA SER A 221 15.99 -0.22 29.86
C SER A 221 15.81 -1.65 29.33
N LEU A 222 16.18 -2.63 30.14
CA LEU A 222 16.07 -4.04 29.77
C LEU A 222 14.63 -4.56 29.82
N ILE A 223 13.82 -4.06 30.76
CA ILE A 223 12.46 -4.55 31.03
C ILE A 223 11.46 -3.38 31.11
N ASP A 224 11.67 -2.40 31.98
CA ASP A 224 10.75 -1.24 32.10
C ASP A 224 11.15 -0.10 31.16
N ASP A 225 10.79 -0.26 29.90
CA ASP A 225 11.10 0.64 28.80
C ASP A 225 10.12 1.83 28.71
N GLY A 226 10.24 2.72 29.69
CA GLY A 226 9.44 3.95 29.82
C GLY A 226 9.47 4.85 28.59
N LEU A 227 10.63 5.02 27.96
CA LEU A 227 10.76 5.85 26.76
C LEU A 227 10.00 5.22 25.59
N ARG A 228 10.09 3.89 25.41
CA ARG A 228 9.33 3.20 24.36
C ARG A 228 7.83 3.29 24.56
N LYS A 229 7.33 3.10 25.79
CA LYS A 229 5.90 3.26 26.11
C LYS A 229 5.42 4.66 25.73
N TYR A 230 6.14 5.69 26.17
CA TYR A 230 5.82 7.09 25.86
C TYR A 230 5.86 7.36 24.35
N TYR A 231 6.89 6.87 23.66
CA TYR A 231 7.03 7.02 22.21
C TYR A 231 5.84 6.40 21.46
N ILE A 232 5.51 5.13 21.73
CA ILE A 232 4.38 4.46 21.09
C ILE A 232 3.08 5.20 21.38
N GLU A 233 2.84 5.59 22.64
CA GLU A 233 1.66 6.34 23.02
C GLU A 233 1.49 7.59 22.17
N LYS A 234 2.52 8.45 22.13
CA LYS A 234 2.41 9.74 21.46
C LYS A 234 2.39 9.63 19.94
N TYR A 235 3.17 8.72 19.35
CA TYR A 235 3.17 8.54 17.89
C TYR A 235 1.85 7.92 17.40
N VAL A 236 1.27 6.95 18.12
CA VAL A 236 -0.05 6.41 17.78
C VAL A 236 -1.15 7.48 17.94
N GLN A 237 -1.06 8.36 18.95
CA GLN A 237 -1.98 9.51 19.06
C GLN A 237 -1.90 10.43 17.83
N GLU A 238 -0.69 10.75 17.36
CA GLU A 238 -0.52 11.61 16.19
C GLU A 238 -0.95 10.94 14.88
N ALA A 239 -0.76 9.62 14.73
CA ALA A 239 -1.33 8.84 13.63
C ALA A 239 -2.87 8.85 13.64
N LEU A 240 -3.48 8.69 14.82
CA LEU A 240 -4.93 8.74 14.97
C LEU A 240 -5.49 10.15 14.73
N LYS A 241 -4.77 11.21 15.11
CA LYS A 241 -5.13 12.59 14.74
C LYS A 241 -5.07 12.78 13.22
N ALA A 242 -4.04 12.26 12.55
CA ALA A 242 -3.98 12.29 11.09
C ALA A 242 -5.19 11.57 10.45
N TYR A 243 -5.59 10.42 10.99
CA TYR A 243 -6.75 9.66 10.52
C TYR A 243 -8.09 10.37 10.80
N HIS A 244 -8.39 10.67 12.07
CA HIS A 244 -9.70 11.19 12.48
C HIS A 244 -9.90 12.68 12.19
N ILE A 245 -8.88 13.51 12.41
CA ILE A 245 -8.98 14.96 12.28
C ILE A 245 -8.60 15.37 10.86
N ASP A 246 -7.41 14.98 10.43
CA ASP A 246 -6.91 15.47 9.15
C ASP A 246 -7.55 14.75 7.97
N LYS A 247 -8.07 13.53 8.15
CA LYS A 247 -8.61 12.65 7.10
C LYS A 247 -7.54 12.07 6.19
N VAL A 248 -6.37 11.72 6.76
CA VAL A 248 -5.36 10.91 6.07
C VAL A 248 -5.79 9.44 6.15
N ASN A 249 -5.79 8.75 5.01
CA ASN A 249 -6.23 7.36 4.91
C ASN A 249 -5.14 6.36 5.40
N VAL A 250 -4.84 6.43 6.69
CA VAL A 250 -3.93 5.50 7.39
C VAL A 250 -4.64 4.17 7.62
N ARG A 251 -4.04 3.06 7.16
CA ARG A 251 -4.62 1.71 7.18
C ARG A 251 -3.92 0.73 8.11
N GLY A 252 -2.70 1.05 8.55
CA GLY A 252 -1.98 0.18 9.48
C GLY A 252 -0.76 0.84 10.10
N TYR A 253 -0.36 0.32 11.26
CA TYR A 253 0.77 0.77 12.04
C TYR A 253 1.55 -0.43 12.55
N PHE A 254 2.84 -0.49 12.22
CA PHE A 254 3.76 -1.57 12.54
C PHE A 254 4.87 -1.04 13.45
N ALA A 255 4.85 -1.47 14.70
CA ALA A 255 5.84 -1.06 15.67
C ALA A 255 7.19 -1.77 15.42
N PHE A 256 8.28 -1.01 15.47
CA PHE A 256 9.64 -1.48 15.20
C PHE A 256 10.45 -1.59 16.52
N LYS A 257 11.00 -2.74 16.89
CA LYS A 257 10.91 -4.07 16.25
C LYS A 257 10.49 -5.13 17.26
N LEU A 258 10.30 -6.36 16.82
CA LEU A 258 9.85 -7.44 17.69
C LEU A 258 10.87 -7.74 18.81
N ALA A 259 12.11 -8.06 18.47
CA ALA A 259 13.13 -8.47 19.44
C ALA A 259 14.46 -7.73 19.26
N ASP A 260 15.16 -7.54 20.38
CA ASP A 260 16.53 -7.03 20.41
C ASP A 260 17.51 -8.04 19.86
N GLU A 261 18.61 -7.52 19.31
CA GLU A 261 19.81 -8.30 19.04
C GLU A 261 20.90 -7.94 20.06
N LYS A 262 21.71 -8.91 20.48
CA LYS A 262 22.63 -8.79 21.63
C LYS A 262 23.58 -7.58 21.59
N SER A 263 24.02 -7.17 20.40
CA SER A 263 25.02 -6.12 20.17
C SER A 263 24.49 -4.91 19.39
N LYS A 264 23.16 -4.77 19.28
CA LYS A 264 22.52 -3.64 18.58
C LYS A 264 21.77 -2.74 19.57
N PRO A 265 21.46 -1.49 19.18
CA PRO A 265 20.55 -0.65 19.94
C PRO A 265 19.25 -1.40 20.25
N ARG A 266 18.78 -1.25 21.48
CA ARG A 266 17.64 -2.02 22.00
C ARG A 266 16.34 -1.39 21.53
N LEU A 267 15.86 -1.79 20.36
CA LEU A 267 14.60 -1.34 19.73
C LEU A 267 13.44 -2.33 19.93
N GLY A 268 13.74 -3.54 20.39
CA GLY A 268 12.82 -4.67 20.46
C GLY A 268 11.84 -4.60 21.61
N PHE A 269 10.60 -5.04 21.41
CA PHE A 269 9.64 -5.34 22.49
C PHE A 269 10.09 -6.47 23.41
N PHE A 270 10.89 -7.38 22.88
CA PHE A 270 11.49 -8.48 23.61
C PHE A 270 13.00 -8.30 23.70
N THR A 271 13.60 -8.72 24.81
CA THR A 271 15.06 -8.81 24.91
C THR A 271 15.60 -9.89 23.95
N HIS A 272 16.91 -9.93 23.75
CA HIS A 272 17.58 -10.99 22.98
C HIS A 272 17.38 -12.41 23.56
N GLU A 273 16.91 -12.51 24.80
CA GLU A 273 16.54 -13.76 25.49
C GLU A 273 15.01 -14.02 25.42
N ALA A 274 14.29 -13.32 24.54
CA ALA A 274 12.83 -13.39 24.38
C ALA A 274 12.02 -13.03 25.64
N LYS A 275 12.59 -12.24 26.58
CA LYS A 275 11.85 -11.71 27.73
C LYS A 275 11.03 -10.50 27.30
N ALA A 276 9.73 -10.51 27.60
CA ALA A 276 8.82 -9.40 27.31
C ALA A 276 9.18 -8.17 28.14
N LYS A 277 9.17 -6.99 27.50
CA LYS A 277 9.33 -5.69 28.17
C LYS A 277 7.97 -5.08 28.51
N ALA A 278 7.96 -4.03 29.32
CA ALA A 278 6.75 -3.34 29.78
C ALA A 278 5.94 -2.70 28.64
N SER A 279 6.57 -2.38 27.52
CA SER A 279 5.91 -1.94 26.30
C SER A 279 5.02 -3.00 25.62
N VAL A 280 5.26 -4.30 25.85
CA VAL A 280 4.43 -5.39 25.30
C VAL A 280 2.98 -5.31 25.81
N PRO A 281 2.72 -5.41 27.14
CA PRO A 281 1.35 -5.30 27.64
C PRO A 281 0.74 -3.92 27.36
N PHE A 282 1.55 -2.86 27.25
CA PHE A 282 1.07 -1.54 26.85
C PHE A 282 0.55 -1.53 25.41
N TYR A 283 1.33 -2.02 24.44
CA TYR A 283 0.94 -2.08 23.03
C TYR A 283 -0.23 -3.04 22.82
N ASN A 284 -0.28 -4.16 23.55
CA ASN A 284 -1.44 -5.07 23.55
C ASN A 284 -2.73 -4.37 23.99
N ARG A 285 -2.67 -3.49 25.00
CA ARG A 285 -3.84 -2.68 25.39
C ARG A 285 -4.24 -1.72 24.28
N LEU A 286 -3.31 -1.04 23.62
CA LEU A 286 -3.64 -0.15 22.49
C LEU A 286 -4.35 -0.91 21.36
N ILE A 287 -3.83 -2.10 21.01
CA ILE A 287 -4.44 -2.97 19.98
C ILE A 287 -5.84 -3.41 20.43
N SER A 288 -6.00 -3.88 21.66
CA SER A 288 -7.28 -4.40 22.17
C SER A 288 -8.37 -3.33 22.23
N HIS A 289 -8.00 -2.07 22.46
CA HIS A 289 -8.93 -0.94 22.46
C HIS A 289 -9.06 -0.26 21.09
N ASN A 290 -8.40 -0.76 20.05
CA ASN A 290 -8.33 -0.14 18.73
C ASN A 290 -7.95 1.36 18.79
N GLY A 291 -6.98 1.70 19.64
CA GLY A 291 -6.56 3.08 19.91
C GLY A 291 -6.59 3.44 21.40
N PHE A 292 -7.11 4.62 21.72
CA PHE A 292 -7.19 5.16 23.08
C PHE A 292 -8.64 5.24 23.54
N LEU A 293 -8.92 4.74 24.75
CA LEU A 293 -10.24 4.92 25.37
C LEU A 293 -10.44 6.38 25.76
N LEU A 294 -11.65 6.89 25.55
CA LEU A 294 -12.10 8.17 26.12
C LEU A 294 -12.47 7.92 27.58
N GLU A 295 -11.78 8.57 28.53
CA GLU A 295 -12.10 8.48 29.97
C GLU A 295 -13.53 8.99 30.32
N THR A 296 -14.22 9.63 29.37
CA THR A 296 -15.60 10.16 29.51
C THR A 296 -16.67 9.38 28.73
N ALA A 297 -16.38 8.20 28.20
CA ALA A 297 -17.38 7.37 27.52
C ALA A 297 -18.27 6.58 28.52
N ASN A 298 -19.03 7.29 29.35
CA ASN A 298 -20.33 6.79 29.84
C ASN A 298 -21.37 6.72 28.72
N ASN A 299 -21.05 7.25 27.54
CA ASN A 299 -21.71 6.86 26.31
C ASN A 299 -20.95 5.67 25.75
N ILE A 300 -21.40 4.49 26.20
CA ILE A 300 -21.37 3.26 25.42
C ILE A 300 -21.57 3.68 23.96
N CYS A 301 -20.56 3.52 23.11
CA CYS A 301 -20.86 3.33 21.69
C CYS A 301 -21.86 2.19 21.72
N ASP A 302 -23.11 2.47 21.34
CA ASP A 302 -24.16 1.45 21.20
C ASP A 302 -23.47 0.22 20.66
N GLN A 303 -23.68 -0.89 21.37
CA GLN A 303 -23.11 -2.17 21.00
C GLN A 303 -23.15 -2.28 19.48
N PRO A 304 -22.08 -2.76 18.82
CA PRO A 304 -22.19 -3.02 17.39
C PRO A 304 -23.50 -3.77 17.25
N GLU A 305 -24.49 -3.19 16.53
CA GLU A 305 -25.76 -3.84 16.31
C GLU A 305 -25.34 -5.26 15.97
N GLU A 306 -25.63 -6.21 16.86
CA GLU A 306 -25.43 -7.62 16.56
C GLU A 306 -26.16 -7.74 15.25
N GLU A 307 -25.40 -7.86 14.15
CA GLU A 307 -25.96 -8.05 12.82
C GLU A 307 -26.98 -9.14 13.04
N ALA A 308 -28.26 -8.76 13.02
CA ALA A 308 -29.33 -9.59 13.57
C ALA A 308 -29.12 -10.96 12.96
N THR A 309 -28.65 -11.91 13.78
CA THR A 309 -28.01 -13.11 13.26
C THR A 309 -29.07 -13.79 12.45
N CYS A 310 -28.97 -13.68 11.13
CA CYS A 310 -30.06 -14.10 10.28
C CYS A 310 -30.08 -15.61 10.40
N MET A 311 -31.02 -16.11 11.20
CA MET A 311 -31.15 -17.53 11.51
C MET A 311 -31.25 -18.35 10.22
N PHE A 312 -31.83 -17.74 9.18
CA PHE A 312 -31.88 -18.27 7.83
C PHE A 312 -30.51 -18.30 7.13
N CYS A 313 -29.67 -17.26 7.25
CA CYS A 313 -28.29 -17.28 6.73
C CYS A 313 -27.42 -18.33 7.44
N LEU A 314 -27.55 -18.48 8.76
CA LEU A 314 -26.87 -19.53 9.53
C LEU A 314 -27.31 -20.94 9.09
N LEU A 315 -28.62 -21.14 8.87
CA LEU A 315 -29.16 -22.38 8.30
C LEU A 315 -28.61 -22.64 6.89
N LEU A 316 -28.58 -21.64 6.02
CA LEU A 316 -28.03 -21.75 4.67
C LEU A 316 -26.54 -22.10 4.70
N VAL A 317 -25.77 -21.52 5.62
CA VAL A 317 -24.34 -21.81 5.78
C VAL A 317 -24.10 -23.22 6.33
N GLN A 318 -24.84 -23.64 7.35
CA GLN A 318 -24.73 -25.00 7.91
C GLN A 318 -25.21 -26.09 6.95
N LYS A 319 -26.21 -25.79 6.10
CA LYS A 319 -26.83 -26.75 5.19
C LYS A 319 -26.42 -26.52 3.72
N LYS A 320 -25.30 -25.82 3.47
CA LYS A 320 -24.74 -25.60 2.12
C LYS A 320 -24.76 -26.84 1.21
N PRO A 321 -24.35 -28.05 1.68
CA PRO A 321 -24.40 -29.24 0.83
C PRO A 321 -25.82 -29.62 0.44
N LEU A 322 -26.77 -29.58 1.38
CA LEU A 322 -28.17 -29.92 1.15
C LEU A 322 -28.88 -28.95 0.20
N VAL A 323 -28.58 -27.65 0.31
CA VAL A 323 -29.10 -26.63 -0.62
C VAL A 323 -28.57 -26.87 -2.03
N PHE A 324 -27.27 -27.18 -2.16
CA PHE A 324 -26.66 -27.50 -3.44
C PHE A 324 -27.27 -28.77 -4.07
N PHE A 325 -27.42 -29.86 -3.30
CA PHE A 325 -28.07 -31.08 -3.78
C PHE A 325 -29.54 -30.86 -4.15
N GLY A 326 -30.27 -30.04 -3.39
CA GLY A 326 -31.66 -29.67 -3.70
C GLY A 326 -31.76 -28.90 -5.01
N CYS A 327 -30.88 -27.92 -5.25
CA CYS A 327 -30.82 -27.18 -6.50
C CYS A 327 -30.49 -28.08 -7.70
N CYS A 328 -29.56 -29.04 -7.54
CA CYS A 328 -29.24 -30.02 -8.58
C CYS A 328 -30.42 -30.97 -8.86
N LEU A 329 -31.16 -31.40 -7.84
CA LEU A 329 -32.37 -32.21 -8.01
C LEU A 329 -33.48 -31.45 -8.73
N CYS A 330 -33.71 -30.18 -8.36
CA CYS A 330 -34.69 -29.34 -9.05
C CYS A 330 -34.29 -29.07 -10.51
N SER A 331 -33.03 -28.77 -10.79
CA SER A 331 -32.59 -28.50 -12.16
C SER A 331 -32.69 -29.75 -13.04
N THR A 332 -32.34 -30.93 -12.50
CA THR A 332 -32.50 -32.22 -13.21
C THR A 332 -33.97 -32.58 -13.44
N LEU A 333 -34.86 -32.34 -12.47
CA LEU A 333 -36.30 -32.51 -12.64
C LEU A 333 -36.89 -31.58 -13.72
N ILE A 334 -36.48 -30.31 -13.75
CA ILE A 334 -36.91 -29.35 -14.78
C ILE A 334 -36.42 -29.80 -16.16
N LEU A 335 -35.18 -30.29 -16.26
CA LEU A 335 -34.62 -30.84 -17.50
C LEU A 335 -35.41 -32.08 -17.96
N LEU A 336 -35.71 -33.02 -17.06
CA LEU A 336 -36.52 -34.19 -17.38
C LEU A 336 -37.94 -33.81 -17.82
N LEU A 337 -38.60 -32.88 -17.12
CA LEU A 337 -39.93 -32.39 -17.48
C LEU A 337 -39.93 -31.70 -18.85
N SER A 338 -38.93 -30.86 -19.14
CA SER A 338 -38.80 -30.21 -20.44
C SER A 338 -38.57 -31.21 -21.57
N ILE A 339 -37.77 -32.25 -21.34
CA ILE A 339 -37.59 -33.38 -22.28
C ILE A 339 -38.91 -34.12 -22.49
N ILE A 340 -39.67 -34.43 -21.42
CA ILE A 340 -40.98 -35.10 -21.50
C ILE A 340 -41.97 -34.24 -22.30
N VAL A 341 -42.05 -32.94 -22.01
CA VAL A 341 -42.91 -32.00 -22.74
C VAL A 341 -42.51 -31.92 -24.20
N PHE A 342 -41.22 -31.86 -24.49
CA PHE A 342 -40.69 -31.87 -25.86
C PHE A 342 -41.07 -33.17 -26.58
N HIS A 343 -40.90 -34.33 -25.95
CA HIS A 343 -41.28 -35.61 -26.51
C HIS A 343 -42.79 -35.72 -26.73
N LYS A 344 -43.61 -35.23 -25.80
CA LYS A 344 -45.07 -35.21 -25.91
C LYS A 344 -45.55 -34.26 -27.03
N ARG A 345 -44.90 -33.09 -27.19
CA ARG A 345 -45.12 -32.18 -28.32
C ARG A 345 -44.71 -32.81 -29.65
N LYS A 346 -43.56 -33.50 -29.72
CA LYS A 346 -43.10 -34.22 -30.91
C LYS A 346 -44.06 -35.36 -31.29
N ARG A 347 -44.52 -36.14 -30.30
CA ARG A 347 -45.50 -37.22 -30.49
C ARG A 347 -46.86 -36.70 -30.94
N ARG A 348 -47.33 -35.56 -30.39
CA ARG A 348 -48.54 -34.86 -30.87
C ARG A 348 -48.39 -34.35 -32.30
N LYS A 349 -47.25 -33.73 -32.66
CA LYS A 349 -46.97 -33.31 -34.04
C LYS A 349 -46.93 -34.49 -35.00
N TRP A 350 -46.35 -35.61 -34.60
CA TRP A 350 -46.34 -36.84 -35.40
C TRP A 350 -47.75 -37.43 -35.57
N TYR A 351 -48.57 -37.45 -34.52
CA TYR A 351 -49.97 -37.85 -34.61
C TYR A 351 -50.81 -36.93 -35.52
N TRP A 352 -50.58 -35.61 -35.45
CA TRP A 352 -51.23 -34.63 -36.34
C TRP A 352 -50.80 -34.78 -37.80
N SER A 353 -49.52 -35.04 -38.05
CA SER A 353 -49.00 -35.34 -39.40
C SER A 353 -49.62 -36.61 -39.97
N LYS A 354 -49.83 -37.65 -39.15
CA LYS A 354 -50.46 -38.89 -39.58
C LYS A 354 -51.97 -38.77 -39.83
N ASN A 355 -52.67 -37.89 -39.08
CA ASN A 355 -54.10 -37.63 -39.30
C ASN A 355 -54.37 -36.70 -40.49
N MET A 356 -53.44 -35.82 -40.86
CA MET A 356 -53.52 -34.99 -42.07
C MET A 356 -53.38 -35.79 -43.38
N GLU A 357 -52.81 -36.99 -43.33
CA GLU A 357 -52.69 -37.90 -44.47
C GLU A 357 -54.03 -38.55 -44.88
N TYR A 358 -55.07 -38.46 -44.04
CA TYR A 358 -56.41 -39.02 -44.33
C TYR A 358 -57.44 -37.97 -44.82
N MET A 359 -57.05 -36.71 -45.03
CA MET A 359 -57.99 -35.63 -45.40
C MET A 359 -57.69 -34.90 -46.72
N CYS A 360 -56.92 -35.50 -47.64
CA CYS A 360 -56.72 -34.96 -48.99
C CYS A 360 -57.48 -35.80 -50.04
N VAL A 361 -58.68 -35.35 -50.41
CA VAL A 361 -59.43 -35.80 -51.59
C VAL A 361 -58.91 -35.05 -52.82
N PRO A 362 -58.61 -35.70 -53.98
CA PRO A 362 -58.08 -35.01 -55.14
C PRO A 362 -59.20 -34.47 -56.06
N VAL A 363 -59.12 -33.19 -56.42
CA VAL A 363 -59.94 -32.61 -57.51
C VAL A 363 -59.18 -32.77 -58.83
N LYS A 364 -59.84 -33.41 -59.80
CA LYS A 364 -59.35 -33.76 -61.14
C LYS A 364 -59.08 -32.55 -62.03
N SER A 365 -58.11 -32.72 -62.91
CA SER A 365 -57.77 -31.90 -64.07
C SER A 365 -58.85 -31.94 -65.17
N ARG A 366 -58.92 -30.87 -65.97
CA ARG A 366 -59.48 -30.93 -67.34
C ARG A 366 -58.72 -29.98 -68.28
N HIS A 367 -58.29 -30.58 -69.39
CA HIS A 367 -57.75 -30.01 -70.64
C HIS A 367 -58.60 -28.83 -71.20
N ARG A 368 -58.16 -27.98 -72.15
CA ARG A 368 -57.61 -28.29 -73.49
C ARG A 368 -57.20 -27.00 -74.26
N GLU A 369 -56.24 -27.16 -75.17
CA GLU A 369 -56.04 -26.58 -76.54
C GLU A 369 -56.17 -25.05 -76.82
N VAL A 370 -55.10 -24.38 -77.28
CA VAL A 370 -54.67 -24.07 -78.70
C VAL A 370 -55.45 -22.91 -79.34
N LEU A 371 -54.77 -21.80 -79.67
CA LEU A 371 -54.59 -21.27 -81.05
C LEU A 371 -53.70 -20.01 -81.15
N HIS A 372 -53.14 -19.87 -82.33
CA HIS A 372 -52.16 -18.92 -82.88
C HIS A 372 -52.69 -17.50 -83.17
N GLN A 373 -51.74 -16.58 -83.47
CA GLN A 373 -51.84 -15.35 -84.29
C GLN A 373 -52.51 -14.13 -83.63
N ILE A 374 -52.01 -12.87 -83.65
CA ILE A 374 -50.95 -12.12 -84.38
C ILE A 374 -50.19 -11.25 -83.37
#